data_AF-A0A9Y2F4L6-F1
#
_entry.id   AF-A0A9Y2F4L6-F1
#
_cell.length_a   1.000
_cell.length_b   1.000
_cell.length_c   1.000
_cell.angle_alpha   90.00
_cell.angle_beta   90.00
_cell.angle_gamma   90.00
#
_symmetry.space_group_name_H-M   'P 1'
#
loop_
_entity.id
_entity.type
_entity.pdbx_description
1 polymer ?
#
loop_
_entity_poly.entity_id
_entity_poly.type
_entity_poly.pdbx_seq_one_letter_code
_entity_poly.pdbx_strand_id
1 'polypeptide(L)' 'MTDFPADKLRTLNELEAYDAMVWFLNSYWERRGKLSDDIAILMSDLSREIWSNQMPGDPASWRDWQKAVTNIQGARDQ' A
#
# COMPACT_ATOMS: atom_id res chain seq x y z
N MET A 1 5.18 -20.75 -13.91
CA MET A 1 6.25 -19.87 -14.41
C MET A 1 5.58 -18.56 -14.79
N THR A 2 5.57 -17.58 -13.88
CA THR A 2 4.90 -16.30 -14.09
C THR A 2 5.78 -15.41 -14.95
N ASP A 3 5.36 -15.23 -16.19
CA ASP A 3 6.04 -14.43 -17.22
C ASP A 3 5.71 -12.94 -17.01
N PHE A 4 6.03 -12.40 -15.83
CA PHE A 4 5.97 -10.96 -15.63
C PHE A 4 7.17 -10.33 -16.37
N PRO A 5 6.93 -9.44 -17.34
CA PRO A 5 8.00 -8.90 -18.16
C PRO A 5 8.94 -8.05 -17.29
N ALA A 6 10.14 -8.58 -17.03
CA ALA A 6 11.12 -7.96 -16.15
C ALA A 6 11.57 -6.57 -16.62
N ASP A 7 11.51 -6.31 -17.93
CA ASP A 7 11.82 -5.01 -18.55
C ASP A 7 10.77 -3.92 -18.22
N LYS A 8 9.65 -4.29 -17.59
CA LYS A 8 8.59 -3.35 -17.14
C LYS A 8 8.59 -3.07 -15.65
N LEU A 9 9.50 -3.66 -14.89
CA LEU A 9 9.57 -3.46 -13.44
C LEU A 9 9.99 -2.02 -13.12
N ARG A 10 9.30 -1.43 -12.15
CA ARG A 10 9.64 -0.11 -11.60
C ARG A 10 10.26 -0.30 -10.23
N THR A 11 11.33 0.44 -9.96
CA THR A 11 11.89 0.57 -8.61
C THR A 11 11.13 1.68 -7.90
N LEU A 12 10.58 1.37 -6.73
CA LEU A 12 9.90 2.32 -5.84
C LEU A 12 10.58 2.27 -4.48
N ASN A 13 10.70 3.41 -3.81
CA ASN A 13 11.04 3.42 -2.39
C ASN A 13 9.83 2.97 -1.54
N GLU A 14 10.05 2.74 -0.24
CA GLU A 14 9.01 2.19 0.65
C GLU A 14 7.75 3.05 0.72
N LEU A 15 7.92 4.38 0.67
CA LEU A 15 6.82 5.33 0.72
C LEU A 15 6.05 5.37 -0.60
N GLU A 16 6.76 5.41 -1.72
CA GLU A 16 6.15 5.34 -3.06
C GLU A 16 5.38 4.03 -3.27
N ALA A 17 5.92 2.92 -2.78
CA ALA A 17 5.24 1.62 -2.84
C ALA A 17 4.00 1.58 -1.94
N TYR A 18 4.04 2.22 -0.77
CA TYR A 18 2.87 2.39 0.09
C TYR A 18 1.79 3.22 -0.61
N ASP A 19 2.16 4.38 -1.14
CA ASP A 19 1.23 5.27 -1.84
C ASP A 19 0.62 4.57 -3.07
N ALA A 20 1.41 3.78 -3.81
CA ALA A 20 0.91 2.96 -4.92
C ALA A 20 -0.08 1.88 -4.46
N MET A 21 0.16 1.25 -3.31
CA MET A 21 -0.75 0.26 -2.71
C MET A 21 -2.07 0.90 -2.29
N VAL A 22 -2.02 2.05 -1.60
CA VAL A 22 -3.22 2.80 -1.21
C VAL A 22 -4.02 3.21 -2.45
N TRP A 23 -3.35 3.74 -3.47
CA TRP A 23 -4.00 4.16 -4.71
C TRP A 23 -4.67 3.00 -5.45
N PHE A 24 -4.03 1.82 -5.47
CA PHE A 24 -4.60 0.61 -6.04
C PHE A 24 -5.88 0.17 -5.31
N LEU A 25 -5.86 0.15 -3.98
CA LEU A 25 -7.01 -0.23 -3.16
C LEU A 25 -8.17 0.77 -3.31
N ASN A 26 -7.89 2.08 -3.33
CA ASN A 26 -8.90 3.09 -3.60
C ASN A 26 -9.52 2.88 -4.99
N SER A 27 -8.70 2.68 -6.02
CA SER A 27 -9.18 2.39 -7.38
C SER A 27 -10.01 1.11 -7.45
N TYR A 28 -9.67 0.10 -6.66
CA TYR A 28 -10.49 -1.12 -6.54
C TYR A 28 -11.86 -0.82 -5.93
N TRP A 29 -11.89 -0.09 -4.81
CA TRP A 29 -13.13 0.28 -4.12
C TRP A 29 -14.05 1.13 -5.01
N GLU A 30 -13.48 2.12 -5.70
CA GLU A 30 -14.19 3.00 -6.63
C GLU A 30 -14.84 2.23 -7.77
N ARG A 31 -14.10 1.30 -8.42
CA ARG A 31 -14.65 0.45 -9.50
C ARG A 31 -15.82 -0.42 -9.06
N ARG A 32 -15.94 -0.72 -7.76
CA ARG A 32 -17.02 -1.52 -7.19
C ARG A 32 -18.17 -0.65 -6.66
N GLY A 33 -18.17 0.65 -6.98
CA GLY A 33 -19.23 1.57 -6.59
C GLY A 33 -19.15 1.99 -5.12
N LYS A 34 -17.99 1.87 -4.47
CA LYS A 34 -17.77 2.29 -3.08
C LYS A 34 -18.67 1.58 -2.05
N LEU A 35 -19.09 0.36 -2.35
CA LEU A 35 -20.12 -0.36 -1.57
C LEU A 35 -19.62 -1.08 -0.31
N SER A 36 -18.31 -1.23 -0.15
CA SER A 36 -17.74 -1.99 0.98
C SER A 36 -17.28 -1.04 2.07
N ASP A 37 -17.98 -1.07 3.20
CA ASP A 37 -17.62 -0.28 4.39
C ASP A 37 -16.25 -0.69 4.95
N ASP A 38 -15.94 -1.99 4.96
CA ASP A 38 -14.63 -2.49 5.41
C ASP A 38 -13.46 -1.88 4.63
N ILE A 39 -13.62 -1.70 3.31
CA ILE A 39 -12.59 -1.06 2.48
C ILE A 39 -12.57 0.44 2.72
N ALA A 40 -13.73 1.08 2.94
CA ALA A 40 -13.79 2.50 3.28
C ALA A 40 -13.06 2.80 4.61
N ILE A 41 -13.27 1.95 5.62
CA ILE A 41 -12.59 2.01 6.91
C ILE A 41 -11.09 1.81 6.72
N LEU A 42 -10.69 0.77 5.98
CA LEU A 42 -9.28 0.54 5.65
C LEU A 42 -8.64 1.75 4.94
N MET A 43 -9.33 2.39 4.00
CA MET A 43 -8.82 3.59 3.33
C MET A 43 -8.67 4.77 4.28
N SER A 44 -9.57 4.93 5.25
CA SER A 44 -9.42 5.93 6.30
C SER A 44 -8.18 5.67 7.15
N ASP A 45 -7.95 4.43 7.56
CA ASP A 45 -6.80 4.03 8.38
C ASP A 45 -5.47 4.22 7.62
N LEU A 46 -5.46 3.92 6.32
CA LEU A 46 -4.26 4.05 5.49
C LEU A 46 -3.97 5.48 5.00
N SER A 47 -4.96 6.38 5.05
CA SER A 47 -4.86 7.74 4.48
C SER A 47 -3.77 8.56 5.17
N ARG A 48 -2.87 9.12 4.36
CA ARG A 48 -1.79 10.02 4.82
C ARG A 48 -2.15 11.51 4.74
N GLU A 49 -3.40 11.82 4.39
CA GLU A 49 -3.85 13.20 4.18
C GLU A 49 -4.47 13.83 5.44
N ILE A 50 -4.72 13.02 6.48
CA ILE A 50 -5.42 13.44 7.70
C ILE A 50 -4.51 14.31 8.57
N TRP A 51 -3.22 13.97 8.65
CA TRP A 51 -2.27 14.61 9.55
C TRP A 51 -1.28 15.48 8.79
N SER A 52 -0.87 16.61 9.39
CA SER A 52 0.11 17.52 8.77
C SER A 52 1.50 16.90 8.58
N ASN A 53 1.81 15.84 9.33
CA ASN A 53 3.05 15.08 9.22
C ASN A 53 2.98 13.92 8.22
N GLN A 54 1.86 13.76 7.52
CA GLN A 54 1.61 12.68 6.55
C GLN A 54 1.76 11.25 7.10
N MET A 55 1.58 11.07 8.41
CA MET A 55 1.35 9.74 8.98
C MET A 55 0.02 9.17 8.44
N PRO A 56 -0.14 7.84 8.38
CA PRO A 56 -1.45 7.25 8.13
C PRO A 56 -2.47 7.59 9.25
N GLY A 57 -3.76 7.49 8.94
CA GLY A 57 -4.87 7.65 9.88
C GLY A 57 -4.70 6.79 11.12
N ASP A 58 -4.30 5.53 10.93
CA ASP A 58 -3.84 4.63 11.97
C ASP A 58 -2.31 4.48 11.94
N PRO A 59 -1.58 4.95 12.98
CA PRO A 59 -0.13 4.80 13.06
C PRO A 59 0.36 3.34 13.04
N ALA A 60 -0.45 2.37 13.49
CA ALA A 60 -0.04 0.96 13.49
C ALA A 60 0.12 0.42 12.06
N SER A 61 -0.73 0.87 11.14
CA SER A 61 -0.67 0.53 9.71
C SER A 61 0.70 0.85 9.08
N TRP A 62 1.34 1.97 9.44
CA TRP A 62 2.69 2.28 8.94
C TRP A 62 3.73 1.26 9.42
N ARG A 63 3.66 0.88 10.70
CA ARG A 63 4.59 -0.10 11.27
C ARG A 63 4.43 -1.47 10.62
N ASP A 64 3.20 -1.88 10.34
CA ASP A 64 2.94 -3.17 9.73
C ASP A 64 3.36 -3.20 8.25
N TRP A 65 3.24 -2.06 7.54
CA TRP A 65 3.85 -1.89 6.21
C TRP A 65 5.37 -2.08 6.23
N GLN A 66 6.08 -1.39 7.13
CA GLN A 66 7.55 -1.50 7.23
C GLN A 66 8.01 -2.93 7.50
N LYS A 67 7.29 -3.68 8.34
CA LYS A 67 7.55 -5.12 8.55
C LYS A 67 7.34 -5.92 7.28
N ALA A 68 6.27 -5.68 6.55
CA ALA A 68 5.98 -6.37 5.30
C ALA A 68 7.10 -6.13 4.27
N VAL A 69 7.54 -4.88 4.11
CA VAL A 69 8.66 -4.53 3.22
C VAL A 69 9.94 -5.25 3.64
N THR A 70 10.28 -5.23 4.93
CA THR A 70 11.45 -5.92 5.48
C THR A 70 11.41 -7.42 5.18
N ASN A 71 10.27 -8.07 5.39
CA ASN A 71 10.11 -9.50 5.14
C ASN A 71 10.28 -9.85 3.65
N ILE A 72 9.77 -9.01 2.74
CA ILE A 72 9.91 -9.22 1.30
C ILE A 72 11.33 -8.96 0.82
N GLN A 73 12.01 -7.93 1.34
CA GLN A 73 13.41 -7.69 1.03
C GLN A 73 14.29 -8.86 1.50
N GLY A 74 14.13 -9.30 2.75
CA GLY A 74 14.88 -10.44 3.28
C GLY A 74 14.62 -11.77 2.55
N ALA A 75 13.46 -11.92 1.89
CA ALA A 75 13.17 -13.06 1.02
C ALA A 75 13.79 -12.96 -0.38
N ARG A 76 14.17 -11.76 -0.83
CA ARG A 76 14.90 -11.57 -2.10
C ARG A 76 16.40 -11.82 -1.96
N ASP A 77 16.93 -11.72 -0.74
CA ASP A 77 18.35 -11.91 -0.42
C ASP A 77 18.70 -13.36 -0.03
N GLN A 78 17.74 -14.29 -0.07
CA GLN A 78 17.89 -15.73 0.18
C GLN A 78 17.79 -16.53 -1.13
#